data_AF-A0A5N7A7H7-F1
#
_entry.id   AF-A0A5N7A7H7-F1
#
_cell.length_a   1.000
_cell.length_b   1.000
_cell.length_c   1.000
_cell.angle_alpha   90.00
_cell.angle_beta   90.00
_cell.angle_gamma   90.00
#
_symmetry.space_group_name_H-M   'P 1'
#
loop_
_entity.id
_entity.type
_entity.pdbx_description
1 polymer ?
#
loop_
_entity_poly.entity_id
_entity_poly.type
_entity_poly.pdbx_seq_one_letter_code
_entity_poly.pdbx_strand_id
1 'polypeptide(L)'
;MTLRSISGDIKPPKFKVVIVGGSIAGLTLAHVLAAYNIDFVVLEAREEIAPNVGASIGFTGNAHRILDQLGVWDELAELATPIVNNYVWNDRGHQLGYTGAFKLSQVRHGYPVIFLTRQQVLDVLWNRLPDKSRVLAGKKVVKMEQSSTEATVQCLDGSTYTGDIVVGADGVHSIIHKEMCRHMEMTQQSDVLLSENKRMVTQYRGVFGISSSVTGIKEGEMHNVFVKGASILVIGCKDHVFWIVGVKMERTYYAPETPRFDQSQLEDDLAFLMDKHVCAGVQFKEVYQRCIRSSHLPLEEGIFERWNCGRAACIGDSVHKMTPNLGQGGCCAIESAVTLANAIIEIVQSREKQQPPNIETRLDSWATASKPRMRLICTLSEMVIRMQSLDNVVYEITGPIFSKYYMDTFADLISDMGVGGECISFLPLPERQRTGTMPFGKRHYIGSPIIPPGRLLWSIPLLICFSLSILMSPAEIPASSSWDVYSAIADLGIFQTIWALESVRICNAITFMSL
;
A
#
# COMPACT_ATOMS: atom_id res chain seq x y z
N MET A 1 44.18 -48.29 -27.17
CA MET A 1 43.76 -48.29 -25.76
C MET A 1 42.86 -47.10 -25.54
N THR A 2 41.57 -47.37 -25.38
CA THR A 2 40.48 -46.41 -25.28
C THR A 2 40.33 -46.01 -23.81
N LEU A 3 40.46 -44.71 -23.50
CA LEU A 3 39.99 -44.16 -22.23
C LEU A 3 38.67 -43.44 -22.49
N ARG A 4 37.60 -43.99 -21.93
CA ARG A 4 36.31 -43.31 -21.74
C ARG A 4 36.53 -42.13 -20.80
N SER A 5 35.99 -40.97 -21.14
CA SER A 5 35.63 -39.94 -20.16
C SER A 5 34.11 -39.74 -20.24
N ILE A 6 33.49 -40.02 -19.11
CA ILE A 6 32.09 -39.78 -18.79
C ILE A 6 31.99 -38.35 -18.30
N SER A 7 31.17 -37.53 -18.95
CA SER A 7 30.29 -36.58 -18.27
C SER A 7 29.35 -36.04 -19.33
N GLY A 8 28.12 -36.55 -19.34
CA GLY A 8 27.04 -35.89 -20.08
C GLY A 8 26.92 -34.45 -19.60
N ASP A 9 26.46 -33.58 -20.49
CA ASP A 9 26.12 -32.19 -20.21
C ASP A 9 25.16 -32.08 -19.01
N ILE A 10 25.70 -32.03 -17.79
CA ILE A 10 24.95 -31.61 -16.61
C ILE A 10 24.81 -30.10 -16.79
N LYS A 11 23.78 -29.67 -17.51
CA LYS A 11 23.27 -28.31 -17.36
C LYS A 11 23.07 -28.12 -15.85
N PRO A 12 23.66 -27.08 -15.23
CA PRO A 12 23.44 -26.83 -13.81
C PRO A 12 21.93 -26.79 -13.57
N PRO A 13 21.44 -27.38 -12.47
CA PRO A 13 20.01 -27.39 -12.19
C PRO A 13 19.50 -25.95 -12.21
N LYS A 14 18.42 -25.72 -12.97
CA LYS A 14 17.77 -24.40 -13.08
C LYS A 14 17.39 -23.93 -11.68
N PHE A 15 17.75 -22.69 -11.35
CA PHE A 15 17.34 -22.06 -10.10
C PHE A 15 15.82 -22.02 -10.02
N LYS A 16 15.26 -22.48 -8.90
CA LYS A 16 13.81 -22.65 -8.73
C LYS A 16 13.26 -21.91 -7.51
N VAL A 17 12.14 -21.23 -7.70
CA VAL A 17 11.41 -20.50 -6.66
C VAL A 17 10.05 -21.17 -6.39
N VAL A 18 9.73 -21.44 -5.13
CA VAL A 18 8.40 -21.89 -4.71
C VAL A 18 7.64 -20.73 -4.10
N ILE A 19 6.57 -20.28 -4.75
CA ILE A 19 5.73 -19.15 -4.31
C ILE A 19 4.49 -19.73 -3.62
N VAL A 20 4.25 -19.33 -2.38
CA VAL A 20 3.11 -19.78 -1.58
C VAL A 20 2.09 -18.64 -1.53
N GLY A 21 0.96 -18.81 -2.22
CA GLY A 21 -0.11 -17.82 -2.38
C GLY A 21 -0.17 -17.24 -3.80
N GLY A 22 -1.31 -17.44 -4.47
CA GLY A 22 -1.68 -16.84 -5.76
C GLY A 22 -2.29 -15.43 -5.61
N SER A 23 -1.77 -14.65 -4.65
CA SER A 23 -2.20 -13.27 -4.45
C SER A 23 -1.66 -12.34 -5.54
N ILE A 24 -2.02 -11.05 -5.50
CA ILE A 24 -1.44 -10.05 -6.41
C ILE A 24 0.09 -10.04 -6.31
N ALA A 25 0.65 -10.11 -5.10
CA ALA A 25 2.11 -10.19 -4.92
C ALA A 25 2.68 -11.47 -5.54
N GLY A 26 2.06 -12.62 -5.28
CA GLY A 26 2.53 -13.92 -5.77
C GLY A 26 2.49 -14.04 -7.29
N LEU A 27 1.38 -13.63 -7.91
CA LEU A 27 1.26 -13.61 -9.37
C LEU A 27 2.18 -12.56 -10.00
N THR A 28 2.35 -11.40 -9.38
CA THR A 28 3.32 -10.39 -9.86
C THR A 28 4.74 -10.95 -9.85
N LEU A 29 5.16 -11.62 -8.77
CA LEU A 29 6.45 -12.28 -8.71
C LEU A 29 6.60 -13.34 -9.81
N ALA A 30 5.57 -14.18 -10.01
CA ALA A 30 5.56 -15.20 -11.06
C ALA A 30 5.76 -14.60 -12.46
N HIS A 31 5.13 -13.46 -12.76
CA HIS A 31 5.32 -12.73 -14.01
C HIS A 31 6.76 -12.28 -14.22
N VAL A 32 7.38 -11.69 -13.19
CA VAL A 32 8.78 -11.22 -13.30
C VAL A 32 9.74 -12.40 -13.48
N LEU A 33 9.54 -13.51 -12.74
CA LEU A 33 10.35 -14.71 -12.87
C LEU A 33 10.19 -15.37 -14.26
N ALA A 34 8.96 -15.41 -14.79
CA ALA A 34 8.69 -15.88 -16.15
C ALA A 34 9.42 -15.04 -17.20
N ALA A 35 9.37 -13.71 -17.06
CA ALA A 35 10.05 -12.78 -17.97
C ALA A 35 11.59 -12.94 -17.95
N TYR A 36 12.18 -13.33 -16.81
CA TYR A 36 13.61 -13.64 -16.69
C TYR A 36 13.96 -15.12 -16.94
N ASN A 37 12.97 -15.98 -17.24
CA ASN A 37 13.14 -17.42 -17.45
C ASN A 37 13.73 -18.18 -16.23
N ILE A 38 13.34 -17.76 -15.01
CA ILE A 38 13.62 -18.48 -13.75
C ILE A 38 12.51 -19.51 -13.52
N ASP A 39 12.86 -20.72 -13.08
CA ASP A 39 11.86 -21.76 -12.82
C ASP A 39 11.06 -21.43 -11.56
N PHE A 40 9.74 -21.63 -11.60
CA PHE A 40 8.89 -21.38 -10.44
C PHE A 40 7.66 -22.28 -10.40
N VAL A 41 7.03 -22.32 -9.23
CA VAL A 41 5.68 -22.85 -9.02
C VAL A 41 4.95 -21.94 -8.03
N VAL A 42 3.68 -21.63 -8.29
CA VAL A 42 2.79 -20.92 -7.39
C VAL A 42 1.81 -21.91 -6.79
N LEU A 43 1.69 -21.93 -5.47
CA LEU A 43 0.79 -22.80 -4.71
C LEU A 43 -0.32 -21.95 -4.11
N GLU A 44 -1.51 -21.99 -4.70
CA GLU A 44 -2.69 -21.26 -4.20
C GLU A 44 -3.55 -22.20 -3.36
N ALA A 45 -3.94 -21.75 -2.17
CA ALA A 45 -4.70 -22.56 -1.22
C ALA A 45 -6.15 -22.82 -1.67
N ARG A 46 -6.73 -21.90 -2.44
CA ARG A 46 -8.10 -22.00 -2.98
C ARG A 46 -8.11 -22.80 -4.28
N GLU A 47 -9.26 -23.36 -4.60
CA GLU A 47 -9.51 -24.05 -5.88
C GLU A 47 -9.57 -23.08 -7.07
N GLU A 48 -9.80 -21.79 -6.80
CA GLU A 48 -9.93 -20.74 -7.82
C GLU A 48 -8.91 -19.62 -7.57
N ILE A 49 -8.20 -19.19 -8.62
CA ILE A 49 -7.15 -18.17 -8.56
C ILE A 49 -7.72 -16.75 -8.46
N ALA A 50 -8.81 -16.48 -9.17
CA ALA A 50 -9.48 -15.18 -9.19
C ALA A 50 -10.93 -15.32 -8.66
N PRO A 51 -11.09 -15.68 -7.37
CA PRO A 51 -12.41 -15.86 -6.81
C PRO A 51 -13.16 -14.53 -6.77
N ASN A 52 -14.48 -14.58 -6.95
CA ASN A 52 -15.36 -13.41 -6.87
C ASN A 52 -15.59 -12.93 -5.43
N VAL A 53 -14.50 -12.81 -4.65
CA VAL A 53 -14.54 -12.36 -3.26
C VAL A 53 -13.49 -11.29 -2.99
N GLY A 54 -13.76 -10.47 -2.00
CA GLY A 54 -12.96 -9.29 -1.69
C GLY A 54 -13.54 -8.02 -2.32
N ALA A 55 -12.80 -6.94 -2.15
CA ALA A 55 -13.27 -5.58 -2.40
C ALA A 55 -12.64 -4.97 -3.66
N SER A 56 -12.60 -3.64 -3.70
CA SER A 56 -11.85 -2.86 -4.67
C SER A 56 -10.37 -2.77 -4.34
N ILE A 57 -9.56 -2.60 -5.37
CA ILE A 57 -8.15 -2.21 -5.31
C ILE A 57 -7.95 -1.01 -6.22
N GLY A 58 -7.34 0.03 -5.66
CA GLY A 58 -6.90 1.19 -6.41
C GLY A 58 -5.43 1.04 -6.79
N PHE A 59 -5.05 1.53 -7.97
CA PHE A 59 -3.64 1.63 -8.36
C PHE A 59 -3.17 3.07 -8.45
N THR A 60 -1.91 3.28 -8.08
CA THR A 60 -1.20 4.56 -8.15
C THR A 60 0.16 4.42 -8.84
N GLY A 61 0.88 5.54 -9.01
CA GLY A 61 2.04 5.64 -9.89
C GLY A 61 3.18 4.63 -9.67
N ASN A 62 3.37 4.10 -8.45
CA ASN A 62 4.34 3.03 -8.18
C ASN A 62 3.92 1.69 -8.81
N ALA A 63 2.65 1.29 -8.68
CA ALA A 63 2.15 0.05 -9.26
C ALA A 63 1.95 0.13 -10.78
N HIS A 64 1.45 1.27 -11.29
CA HIS A 64 1.14 1.45 -12.71
C HIS A 64 2.31 1.07 -13.62
N ARG A 65 3.50 1.54 -13.27
CA ARG A 65 4.71 1.35 -14.06
C ARG A 65 5.16 -0.10 -14.08
N ILE A 66 5.06 -0.79 -12.95
CA ILE A 66 5.39 -2.22 -12.88
C ILE A 66 4.41 -3.03 -13.72
N LEU A 67 3.11 -2.74 -13.61
CA LEU A 67 2.06 -3.40 -14.40
C LEU A 67 2.23 -3.14 -15.91
N ASP A 68 2.71 -1.96 -16.29
CA ASP A 68 3.01 -1.63 -17.68
C ASP A 68 4.29 -2.33 -18.17
N GLN A 69 5.36 -2.41 -17.35
CA GLN A 69 6.55 -3.22 -17.66
C GLN A 69 6.20 -4.70 -17.90
N LEU A 70 5.19 -5.22 -17.20
CA LEU A 70 4.69 -6.57 -17.36
C LEU A 70 3.71 -6.72 -18.55
N GLY A 71 3.32 -5.63 -19.21
CA GLY A 71 2.41 -5.66 -20.35
C GLY A 71 0.97 -6.05 -19.99
N VAL A 72 0.55 -5.76 -18.75
CA VAL A 72 -0.81 -6.03 -18.25
C VAL A 72 -1.60 -4.75 -17.93
N TRP A 73 -0.95 -3.59 -17.92
CA TRP A 73 -1.58 -2.32 -17.56
C TRP A 73 -2.75 -1.94 -18.48
N ASP A 74 -2.59 -2.05 -19.79
CA ASP A 74 -3.62 -1.59 -20.73
C ASP A 74 -4.95 -2.32 -20.54
N GLU A 75 -4.91 -3.64 -20.35
CA GLU A 75 -6.10 -4.46 -20.08
C GLU A 75 -6.75 -4.09 -18.73
N LEU A 76 -5.95 -3.80 -17.69
CA LEU A 76 -6.49 -3.30 -16.41
C LEU A 76 -7.14 -1.92 -16.58
N ALA A 77 -6.53 -1.02 -17.34
CA ALA A 77 -7.05 0.32 -17.58
C ALA A 77 -8.35 0.31 -18.38
N GLU A 78 -8.51 -0.62 -19.33
CA GLU A 78 -9.75 -0.80 -20.10
C GLU A 78 -10.93 -1.28 -19.25
N LEU A 79 -10.66 -2.03 -18.18
CA LEU A 79 -11.69 -2.55 -17.27
C LEU A 79 -12.20 -1.50 -16.26
N ALA A 80 -11.53 -0.36 -16.13
CA ALA A 80 -11.78 0.61 -15.07
C ALA A 80 -12.22 1.98 -15.59
N THR A 81 -13.02 2.67 -14.78
CA THR A 81 -13.21 4.12 -14.91
C THR A 81 -12.05 4.85 -14.22
N PRO A 82 -11.37 5.79 -14.89
CA PRO A 82 -10.44 6.72 -14.25
C PRO A 82 -11.11 7.58 -13.17
N ILE A 83 -10.51 7.62 -11.98
CA ILE A 83 -10.93 8.55 -10.92
C ILE A 83 -10.27 9.90 -11.18
N VAL A 84 -11.07 10.95 -11.15
CA VAL A 84 -10.64 12.30 -11.56
C VAL A 84 -10.89 13.35 -10.49
N ASN A 85 -11.97 13.21 -9.72
CA ASN A 85 -12.35 14.18 -8.70
C ASN A 85 -12.32 13.52 -7.32
N ASN A 86 -11.69 14.17 -6.35
CA ASN A 86 -11.71 13.74 -4.96
C ASN A 86 -12.37 14.82 -4.10
N TYR A 87 -13.44 14.46 -3.40
CA TYR A 87 -14.19 15.34 -2.51
C TYR A 87 -14.04 14.88 -1.07
N VAL A 88 -13.95 15.83 -0.15
CA VAL A 88 -13.93 15.56 1.28
C VAL A 88 -15.17 16.16 1.93
N TRP A 89 -15.85 15.36 2.75
CA TRP A 89 -17.12 15.69 3.38
C TRP A 89 -17.04 15.49 4.89
N ASN A 90 -17.87 16.23 5.64
CA ASN A 90 -18.24 15.82 6.98
C ASN A 90 -19.45 14.88 6.94
N ASP A 91 -19.75 14.27 8.08
CA ASP A 91 -20.86 13.31 8.25
C ASP A 91 -22.28 13.91 8.11
N ARG A 92 -22.39 15.24 7.92
CA ARG A 92 -23.63 15.99 7.65
C ARG A 92 -23.81 16.40 6.19
N GLY A 93 -22.88 16.03 5.32
CA GLY A 93 -22.97 16.29 3.87
C GLY A 93 -22.46 17.67 3.47
N HIS A 94 -21.75 18.37 4.36
CA HIS A 94 -21.05 19.60 4.01
C HIS A 94 -19.69 19.28 3.44
N GLN A 95 -19.38 19.87 2.28
CA GLN A 95 -18.08 19.71 1.63
C GLN A 95 -17.01 20.47 2.41
N LEU A 96 -16.02 19.74 2.92
CA LEU A 96 -14.85 20.30 3.59
C LEU A 96 -13.75 20.67 2.59
N GLY A 97 -13.63 19.90 1.50
CA GLY A 97 -12.50 19.99 0.58
C GLY A 97 -12.79 19.40 -0.79
N TYR A 98 -11.95 19.78 -1.76
CA TYR A 98 -11.93 19.20 -3.11
C TYR A 98 -10.52 19.26 -3.66
N THR A 99 -10.11 18.22 -4.39
CA THR A 99 -8.89 18.24 -5.18
C THR A 99 -9.04 17.47 -6.49
N GLY A 100 -8.37 17.98 -7.52
CA GLY A 100 -8.14 17.30 -8.80
C GLY A 100 -6.87 16.45 -8.81
N ALA A 101 -6.32 16.08 -7.64
CA ALA A 101 -5.08 15.31 -7.49
C ALA A 101 -4.99 14.09 -8.42
N PHE A 102 -6.09 13.37 -8.62
CA PHE A 102 -6.09 12.19 -9.47
C PHE A 102 -5.97 12.52 -10.97
N LYS A 103 -6.48 13.67 -11.44
CA LYS A 103 -6.18 14.19 -12.79
C LYS A 103 -4.70 14.50 -12.95
N LEU A 104 -4.07 15.06 -11.90
CA LEU A 104 -2.64 15.35 -11.92
C LEU A 104 -1.80 14.08 -12.01
N SER A 105 -2.27 12.94 -11.49
CA SER A 105 -1.56 11.66 -11.59
C SER A 105 -1.26 11.28 -13.05
N GLN A 106 -2.23 11.47 -13.95
CA GLN A 106 -2.04 11.19 -15.38
C GLN A 106 -1.02 12.14 -16.00
N VAL A 107 -1.08 13.43 -15.68
CA VAL A 107 -0.14 14.44 -16.20
C VAL A 107 1.27 14.22 -15.64
N ARG A 108 1.40 13.84 -14.37
CA ARG A 108 2.68 13.68 -13.68
C ARG A 108 3.36 12.37 -14.02
N HIS A 109 2.61 11.27 -14.09
CA HIS A 109 3.19 9.93 -14.20
C HIS A 109 2.85 9.22 -15.51
N GLY A 110 1.93 9.74 -16.31
CA GLY A 110 1.46 9.10 -17.55
C GLY A 110 0.30 8.14 -17.37
N TYR A 111 -0.23 8.01 -16.15
CA TYR A 111 -1.24 7.00 -15.80
C TYR A 111 -2.38 7.59 -14.95
N PRO A 112 -3.65 7.33 -15.30
CA PRO A 112 -4.78 7.66 -14.43
C PRO A 112 -4.80 6.76 -13.18
N VAL A 113 -5.38 7.26 -12.10
CA VAL A 113 -5.74 6.42 -10.95
C VAL A 113 -7.01 5.64 -11.30
N ILE A 114 -6.96 4.32 -11.16
CA ILE A 114 -8.07 3.42 -11.47
C ILE A 114 -8.42 2.57 -10.26
N PHE A 115 -9.69 2.17 -10.16
CA PHE A 115 -10.19 1.22 -9.17
C PHE A 115 -10.86 0.04 -9.87
N LEU A 116 -10.49 -1.16 -9.46
CA LEU A 116 -11.01 -2.42 -9.99
C LEU A 116 -11.43 -3.32 -8.84
N THR A 117 -12.26 -4.32 -9.12
CA THR A 117 -12.42 -5.43 -8.18
C THR A 117 -11.11 -6.21 -8.09
N ARG A 118 -10.78 -6.75 -6.91
CA ARG A 118 -9.63 -7.63 -6.75
C ARG A 118 -9.67 -8.83 -7.71
N GLN A 119 -10.87 -9.34 -8.00
CA GLN A 119 -11.07 -10.42 -8.95
C GLN A 119 -10.55 -10.04 -10.35
N GLN A 120 -10.99 -8.91 -10.90
CA GLN A 120 -10.55 -8.46 -12.23
C GLN A 120 -9.03 -8.33 -12.33
N VAL A 121 -8.37 -7.83 -11.29
CA VAL A 121 -6.91 -7.75 -11.25
C VAL A 121 -6.27 -9.14 -11.33
N LEU A 122 -6.75 -10.07 -10.50
CA LEU A 122 -6.25 -11.45 -10.48
C LEU A 122 -6.53 -12.16 -11.80
N ASP A 123 -7.69 -11.92 -12.42
CA ASP A 123 -8.05 -12.47 -13.73
C ASP A 123 -7.06 -12.03 -14.82
N VAL A 124 -6.75 -10.73 -14.89
CA VAL A 124 -5.78 -10.22 -15.88
C VAL A 124 -4.39 -10.80 -15.61
N LEU A 125 -3.92 -10.76 -14.35
CA LEU A 125 -2.61 -11.34 -13.99
C LEU A 125 -2.56 -12.84 -14.31
N TRP A 126 -3.61 -13.59 -14.02
CA TRP A 126 -3.70 -15.02 -14.33
C TRP A 126 -3.71 -15.28 -15.84
N ASN A 127 -4.53 -14.54 -16.59
CA ASN A 127 -4.72 -14.77 -18.00
C ASN A 127 -3.50 -14.40 -18.84
N ARG A 128 -2.75 -13.39 -18.40
CA ARG A 128 -1.53 -12.91 -19.07
C ARG A 128 -0.29 -13.68 -18.65
N LEU A 129 -0.36 -14.55 -17.64
CA LEU A 129 0.79 -15.36 -17.23
C LEU A 129 1.16 -16.37 -18.34
N PRO A 130 2.41 -16.41 -18.83
CA PRO A 130 2.78 -17.23 -20.00
C PRO A 130 2.57 -18.73 -19.82
N ASP A 131 2.86 -19.26 -18.63
CA ASP A 131 2.71 -20.69 -18.31
C ASP A 131 1.79 -20.88 -17.10
N LYS A 132 0.49 -21.02 -17.39
CA LYS A 132 -0.55 -21.25 -16.38
C LYS A 132 -0.38 -22.57 -15.63
N SER A 133 0.32 -23.56 -16.20
CA SER A 133 0.55 -24.86 -15.54
C SER A 133 1.43 -24.74 -14.29
N ARG A 134 2.11 -23.60 -14.12
CA ARG A 134 2.93 -23.29 -12.94
C ARG A 134 2.14 -22.83 -11.73
N VAL A 135 0.85 -22.53 -11.88
CA VAL A 135 -0.01 -22.13 -10.76
C VAL A 135 -0.93 -23.29 -10.41
N LEU A 136 -0.74 -23.82 -9.21
CA LEU A 136 -1.45 -24.99 -8.72
C LEU A 136 -2.46 -24.54 -7.66
N ALA A 137 -3.74 -24.60 -8.00
CA ALA A 137 -4.85 -24.37 -7.09
C ALA A 137 -5.06 -25.56 -6.14
N GLY A 138 -5.77 -25.33 -5.03
CA GLY A 138 -6.05 -26.34 -4.00
C GLY A 138 -4.80 -26.75 -3.19
N LYS A 139 -3.67 -26.04 -3.34
CA LYS A 139 -2.38 -26.35 -2.71
C LYS A 139 -2.15 -25.53 -1.45
N LYS A 140 -2.95 -25.82 -0.41
CA LYS A 140 -2.78 -25.18 0.91
C LYS A 140 -1.51 -25.68 1.60
N VAL A 141 -0.47 -24.84 1.66
CA VAL A 141 0.75 -25.13 2.43
C VAL A 141 0.48 -25.11 3.93
N VAL A 142 1.06 -26.08 4.64
CA VAL A 142 0.89 -26.24 6.10
C VAL A 142 2.21 -26.33 6.86
N LYS A 143 3.33 -26.58 6.18
CA LYS A 143 4.64 -26.75 6.79
C LYS A 143 5.75 -26.35 5.82
N MET A 144 6.87 -25.87 6.36
CA MET A 144 8.10 -25.60 5.61
C MET A 144 9.30 -26.18 6.36
N GLU A 145 10.22 -26.76 5.59
CA GLU A 145 11.54 -27.19 6.06
C GLU A 145 12.61 -26.65 5.13
N GLN A 146 13.79 -26.36 5.66
CA GLN A 146 14.90 -25.85 4.85
C GLN A 146 16.23 -26.41 5.32
N SER A 147 17.17 -26.51 4.39
CA SER A 147 18.55 -26.90 4.60
C SER A 147 19.48 -25.79 4.09
N SER A 148 20.79 -26.03 4.14
CA SER A 148 21.77 -25.12 3.54
C SER A 148 21.68 -25.06 2.01
N THR A 149 21.00 -26.00 1.33
CA THR A 149 20.95 -26.11 -0.14
C THR A 149 19.56 -25.87 -0.75
N GLU A 150 18.49 -26.15 -0.02
CA GLU A 150 17.13 -26.09 -0.55
C GLU A 150 16.09 -25.79 0.54
N ALA A 151 14.89 -25.40 0.12
CA ALA A 151 13.72 -25.25 0.97
C ALA A 151 12.53 -26.01 0.36
N THR A 152 11.79 -26.72 1.21
CA THR A 152 10.67 -27.57 0.86
C THR A 152 9.43 -27.17 1.63
N VAL A 153 8.30 -27.07 0.94
CA VAL A 153 6.98 -26.89 1.56
C VAL A 153 6.14 -28.15 1.40
N GLN A 154 5.30 -28.40 2.40
CA GLN A 154 4.33 -29.49 2.40
C GLN A 154 2.92 -28.90 2.36
N CYS A 155 2.10 -29.41 1.44
CA CYS A 155 0.69 -29.07 1.31
C CYS A 155 -0.18 -30.01 2.16
N LEU A 156 -1.40 -29.56 2.46
CA LEU A 156 -2.39 -30.29 3.27
C LEU A 156 -2.75 -31.66 2.66
N ASP A 157 -2.72 -31.77 1.33
CA ASP A 157 -2.97 -33.01 0.59
C ASP A 157 -1.77 -33.99 0.60
N GLY A 158 -0.69 -33.64 1.30
CA GLY A 158 0.53 -34.43 1.39
C GLY A 158 1.54 -34.18 0.26
N SER A 159 1.19 -33.40 -0.78
CA SER A 159 2.14 -33.05 -1.84
C SER A 159 3.24 -32.12 -1.33
N THR A 160 4.43 -32.24 -1.91
CA THR A 160 5.62 -31.48 -1.50
C THR A 160 6.27 -30.78 -2.67
N TYR A 161 6.79 -29.58 -2.44
CA TYR A 161 7.45 -28.78 -3.46
C TYR A 161 8.76 -28.22 -2.92
N THR A 162 9.85 -28.51 -3.64
CA THR A 162 11.22 -28.08 -3.28
C THR A 162 11.74 -27.07 -4.29
N GLY A 163 12.49 -26.09 -3.80
CA GLY A 163 13.20 -25.08 -4.59
C GLY A 163 14.43 -24.52 -3.86
N ASP A 164 15.19 -23.66 -4.54
CA ASP A 164 16.32 -22.94 -3.94
C ASP A 164 15.84 -21.89 -2.93
N ILE A 165 14.66 -21.29 -3.18
CA ILE A 165 14.00 -20.29 -2.35
C ILE A 165 12.50 -20.59 -2.22
N VAL A 166 11.93 -20.37 -1.03
CA VAL A 166 10.48 -20.33 -0.78
C VAL A 166 10.04 -18.89 -0.51
N VAL A 167 8.96 -18.44 -1.15
CA VAL A 167 8.42 -17.09 -0.99
C VAL A 167 6.99 -17.16 -0.46
N GLY A 168 6.75 -16.59 0.72
CA GLY A 168 5.42 -16.35 1.28
C GLY A 168 4.78 -15.13 0.65
N ALA A 169 3.72 -15.33 -0.12
CA ALA A 169 2.81 -14.33 -0.66
C ALA A 169 1.35 -14.65 -0.26
N ASP A 170 1.21 -15.34 0.88
CA ASP A 170 0.01 -15.97 1.45
C ASP A 170 -0.75 -15.06 2.43
N GLY A 171 -0.36 -13.79 2.49
CA GLY A 171 -1.08 -12.71 3.15
C GLY A 171 -0.93 -12.69 4.67
N VAL A 172 -1.85 -11.99 5.34
CA VAL A 172 -1.81 -11.61 6.77
C VAL A 172 -1.53 -12.76 7.73
N HIS A 173 -2.05 -13.95 7.42
CA HIS A 173 -1.92 -15.13 8.27
C HIS A 173 -0.84 -16.11 7.76
N SER A 174 0.17 -15.56 7.08
CA SER A 174 1.23 -16.30 6.40
C SER A 174 1.76 -17.47 7.21
N ILE A 175 1.69 -18.66 6.62
CA ILE A 175 2.31 -19.87 7.17
C ILE A 175 3.83 -19.80 6.99
N ILE A 176 4.32 -19.19 5.91
CA ILE A 176 5.76 -19.06 5.67
C ILE A 176 6.40 -18.15 6.71
N HIS A 177 5.79 -17.01 7.03
CA HIS A 177 6.28 -16.15 8.09
C HIS A 177 6.32 -16.87 9.45
N LYS A 178 5.27 -17.65 9.78
CA LYS A 178 5.23 -18.46 11.00
C LYS A 178 6.34 -19.51 11.04
N GLU A 179 6.59 -20.20 9.94
CA GLU A 179 7.65 -21.21 9.86
C GLU A 179 9.05 -20.57 9.91
N MET A 180 9.23 -19.37 9.36
CA MET A 180 10.45 -18.58 9.56
C MET A 180 10.68 -18.26 11.04
N CYS A 181 9.65 -17.77 11.74
CA CYS A 181 9.69 -17.53 13.18
C CYS A 181 10.07 -18.80 13.95
N ARG A 182 9.40 -19.91 13.68
CA ARG A 182 9.68 -21.22 14.30
C ARG A 182 11.11 -21.69 14.03
N HIS A 183 11.65 -21.44 12.84
CA HIS A 183 13.03 -21.79 12.51
C HIS A 183 14.04 -20.98 13.33
N MET A 184 13.81 -19.66 13.49
CA MET A 184 14.65 -18.79 14.33
C MET A 184 14.61 -19.15 15.82
N GLU A 185 13.46 -19.64 16.31
CA GLU A 185 13.33 -20.17 17.69
C GLU A 185 14.25 -21.35 17.93
N MET A 186 14.25 -22.31 17.01
CA MET A 186 15.07 -23.52 17.11
C MET A 186 16.58 -23.23 17.01
N THR A 187 16.97 -22.16 16.31
CA THR A 187 18.37 -21.74 16.14
C THR A 187 18.86 -20.74 17.21
N GLN A 188 18.13 -20.61 18.33
CA GLN A 188 18.46 -19.78 19.50
C GLN A 188 18.55 -18.26 19.25
N GLN A 189 17.67 -17.70 18.41
CA GLN A 189 17.44 -16.25 18.29
C GLN A 189 16.15 -15.80 19.02
N SER A 190 16.00 -16.16 20.29
CA SER A 190 14.72 -16.11 21.03
C SER A 190 14.14 -14.71 21.31
N ASP A 191 14.98 -13.69 21.50
CA ASP A 191 14.52 -12.36 21.95
C ASP A 191 13.74 -11.58 20.87
N VAL A 192 13.87 -11.98 19.60
CA VAL A 192 13.26 -11.29 18.45
C VAL A 192 11.75 -11.58 18.36
N LEU A 193 11.28 -12.75 18.80
CA LEU A 193 9.97 -13.30 18.42
C LEU A 193 8.80 -12.80 19.27
N LEU A 194 9.01 -12.58 20.57
CA LEU A 194 8.02 -11.93 21.44
C LEU A 194 7.74 -10.48 20.99
N SER A 195 8.68 -9.87 20.26
CA SER A 195 8.52 -8.54 19.69
C SER A 195 7.70 -8.57 18.39
N GLU A 196 7.86 -9.58 17.54
CA GLU A 196 7.19 -9.66 16.22
C GLU A 196 5.66 -9.77 16.35
N ASN A 197 5.15 -10.63 17.24
CA ASN A 197 3.69 -10.81 17.42
C ASN A 197 2.99 -9.55 17.95
N LYS A 198 3.73 -8.65 18.61
CA LYS A 198 3.20 -7.37 19.11
C LYS A 198 3.22 -6.26 18.05
N ARG A 199 3.82 -6.49 16.87
CA ARG A 199 3.95 -5.46 15.82
C ARG A 199 2.71 -5.34 14.93
N MET A 200 1.98 -6.44 14.74
CA MET A 200 0.70 -6.41 14.05
C MET A 200 -0.40 -6.12 15.06
N VAL A 201 -1.01 -4.95 14.94
CA VAL A 201 -2.10 -4.50 15.80
C VAL A 201 -3.39 -4.39 15.01
N THR A 202 -4.52 -4.51 15.69
CA THR A 202 -5.84 -4.24 15.10
C THR A 202 -6.53 -3.19 15.95
N GLN A 203 -6.62 -1.97 15.44
CA GLN A 203 -7.36 -0.87 16.08
C GLN A 203 -8.65 -0.52 15.33
N TYR A 204 -8.78 -1.01 14.09
CA TYR A 204 -9.93 -0.77 13.24
C TYR A 204 -10.47 -2.08 12.67
N ARG A 205 -11.77 -2.11 12.42
CA ARG A 205 -12.43 -3.09 11.57
C ARG A 205 -12.87 -2.44 10.27
N GLY A 206 -12.85 -3.20 9.19
CA GLY A 206 -13.11 -2.74 7.84
C GLY A 206 -14.32 -3.45 7.26
N VAL A 207 -15.24 -2.68 6.70
CA VAL A 207 -16.31 -3.20 5.86
C VAL A 207 -16.08 -2.69 4.45
N PHE A 208 -16.01 -3.61 3.52
CA PHE A 208 -15.83 -3.29 2.11
C PHE A 208 -17.03 -3.77 1.34
N GLY A 209 -17.61 -2.92 0.51
CA GLY A 209 -18.78 -3.29 -0.26
C GLY A 209 -18.77 -2.76 -1.69
N ILE A 210 -19.61 -3.41 -2.49
CA ILE A 210 -19.97 -2.99 -3.83
C ILE A 210 -21.48 -2.84 -3.86
N SER A 211 -21.94 -1.68 -4.30
CA SER A 211 -23.36 -1.40 -4.51
C SER A 211 -23.63 -1.12 -5.99
N SER A 212 -24.87 -1.30 -6.45
CA SER A 212 -25.27 -0.74 -7.74
C SER A 212 -25.20 0.80 -7.71
N SER A 213 -25.15 1.45 -8.88
CA SER A 213 -25.10 2.92 -8.98
C SER A 213 -26.16 3.63 -8.11
N VAL A 214 -25.75 4.75 -7.52
CA VAL A 214 -26.56 5.55 -6.59
C VAL A 214 -26.72 6.96 -7.16
N THR A 215 -27.94 7.46 -7.23
CA THR A 215 -28.19 8.84 -7.67
C THR A 215 -27.45 9.84 -6.77
N GLY A 216 -26.65 10.73 -7.35
CA GLY A 216 -25.88 11.73 -6.63
C GLY A 216 -24.39 11.40 -6.48
N ILE A 217 -23.98 10.15 -6.69
CA ILE A 217 -22.57 9.74 -6.79
C ILE A 217 -22.25 9.50 -8.26
N LYS A 218 -21.34 10.30 -8.86
CA LYS A 218 -21.05 10.20 -10.30
C LYS A 218 -19.83 9.34 -10.56
N GLU A 219 -19.80 8.80 -11.78
CA GLU A 219 -18.64 8.11 -12.33
C GLU A 219 -17.38 8.99 -12.27
N GLY A 220 -16.27 8.42 -11.80
CA GLY A 220 -14.98 9.10 -11.69
C GLY A 220 -14.83 10.00 -10.46
N GLU A 221 -15.81 9.98 -9.54
CA GLU A 221 -15.76 10.70 -8.27
C GLU A 221 -15.38 9.78 -7.11
N MET A 222 -14.50 10.29 -6.25
CA MET A 222 -14.18 9.72 -4.94
C MET A 222 -14.66 10.67 -3.85
N HIS A 223 -15.33 10.12 -2.84
CA HIS A 223 -15.87 10.85 -1.70
C HIS A 223 -15.27 10.27 -0.42
N ASN A 224 -14.48 11.08 0.29
CA ASN A 224 -13.92 10.78 1.60
C ASN A 224 -14.76 11.49 2.67
N VAL A 225 -15.30 10.74 3.62
CA VAL A 225 -16.18 11.26 4.67
C VAL A 225 -15.51 11.11 6.02
N PHE A 226 -15.41 12.23 6.73
CA PHE A 226 -14.87 12.27 8.08
C PHE A 226 -16.00 12.04 9.07
N VAL A 227 -15.90 11.00 9.88
CA VAL A 227 -16.90 10.62 10.88
C VAL A 227 -16.20 10.35 12.21
N LYS A 228 -16.74 10.83 13.32
CA LYS A 228 -16.11 10.55 14.63
C LYS A 228 -16.18 9.05 14.93
N GLY A 229 -15.02 8.41 15.09
CA GLY A 229 -14.88 6.97 15.31
C GLY A 229 -14.98 6.10 14.04
N ALA A 230 -15.16 6.69 12.86
CA ALA A 230 -15.25 5.94 11.60
C ALA A 230 -14.78 6.73 10.37
N SER A 231 -14.42 6.05 9.30
CA SER A 231 -14.14 6.67 7.99
C SER A 231 -15.03 6.02 6.96
N ILE A 232 -15.55 6.80 6.01
CA ILE A 232 -16.29 6.27 4.85
C ILE A 232 -15.59 6.77 3.59
N LEU A 233 -15.24 5.85 2.71
CA LEU A 233 -14.76 6.12 1.36
C LEU A 233 -15.78 5.57 0.38
N VAL A 234 -16.24 6.39 -0.56
CA VAL A 234 -17.17 6.00 -1.63
C VAL A 234 -16.58 6.38 -2.98
N ILE A 235 -16.63 5.47 -3.95
CA ILE A 235 -16.03 5.66 -5.27
C ILE A 235 -17.09 5.31 -6.32
N GLY A 236 -17.46 6.30 -7.13
CA GLY A 236 -18.38 6.14 -8.24
C GLY A 236 -17.69 5.57 -9.47
N CYS A 237 -18.14 4.40 -9.90
CA CYS A 237 -17.74 3.78 -11.16
C CYS A 237 -18.95 3.75 -12.11
N LYS A 238 -18.73 3.34 -13.37
CA LYS A 238 -19.76 3.34 -14.41
C LYS A 238 -21.08 2.66 -13.99
N ASP A 239 -20.98 1.41 -13.53
CA ASP A 239 -22.16 0.56 -13.26
C ASP A 239 -22.34 0.18 -11.78
N HIS A 240 -21.45 0.65 -10.91
CA HIS A 240 -21.44 0.31 -9.49
C HIS A 240 -20.71 1.38 -8.67
N VAL A 241 -20.88 1.29 -7.36
CA VAL A 241 -20.20 2.12 -6.36
C VAL A 241 -19.40 1.20 -5.45
N PHE A 242 -18.10 1.47 -5.33
CA PHE A 242 -17.30 0.88 -4.26
C PHE A 242 -17.44 1.70 -3.00
N TRP A 243 -17.49 1.03 -1.85
CA TRP A 243 -17.42 1.72 -0.58
C TRP A 243 -16.59 0.94 0.43
N ILE A 244 -15.87 1.69 1.26
CA ILE A 244 -15.01 1.17 2.32
C ILE A 244 -15.35 1.95 3.58
N VAL A 245 -15.67 1.24 4.65
CA VAL A 245 -15.88 1.79 5.98
C VAL A 245 -14.80 1.27 6.91
N GLY A 246 -14.05 2.16 7.56
CA GLY A 246 -13.16 1.81 8.66
C GLY A 246 -13.78 2.26 9.98
N VAL A 247 -14.11 1.34 10.88
CA VAL A 247 -14.68 1.64 12.21
C VAL A 247 -13.64 1.40 13.28
N LYS A 248 -13.43 2.39 14.17
CA LYS A 248 -12.52 2.25 15.29
C LYS A 248 -13.06 1.23 16.30
N MET A 249 -12.19 0.36 16.79
CA MET A 249 -12.50 -0.60 17.83
C MET A 249 -12.35 0.02 19.22
N GLU A 250 -13.10 -0.51 20.20
CA GLU A 250 -13.06 -0.05 21.60
C GLU A 250 -11.67 -0.21 22.25
N ARG A 251 -10.90 -1.20 21.80
CA ARG A 251 -9.55 -1.48 22.27
C ARG A 251 -8.65 -1.95 21.13
N THR A 252 -7.34 -1.84 21.35
CA THR A 252 -6.31 -2.43 20.48
C THR A 252 -6.26 -3.93 20.70
N TYR A 253 -6.28 -4.71 19.62
CA TYR A 253 -6.04 -6.14 19.64
C TYR A 253 -4.64 -6.44 19.09
N TYR A 254 -4.05 -7.54 19.55
CA TYR A 254 -2.77 -8.06 19.09
C TYR A 254 -2.98 -9.49 18.60
N ALA A 255 -2.21 -9.93 17.60
CA ALA A 255 -2.27 -11.33 17.19
C ALA A 255 -1.86 -12.25 18.37
N PRO A 256 -2.56 -13.38 18.61
CA PRO A 256 -3.62 -13.98 17.82
C PRO A 256 -5.07 -13.62 18.26
N GLU A 257 -5.23 -12.64 19.16
CA GLU A 257 -6.52 -12.30 19.81
C GLU A 257 -7.47 -11.49 18.93
N THR A 258 -7.09 -11.19 17.68
CA THR A 258 -7.91 -10.41 16.74
C THR A 258 -9.27 -11.08 16.51
N PRO A 259 -10.40 -10.37 16.71
CA PRO A 259 -11.72 -10.96 16.59
C PRO A 259 -12.07 -11.28 15.14
N ARG A 260 -12.95 -12.27 14.98
CA ARG A 260 -13.64 -12.55 13.72
C ARG A 260 -15.01 -11.91 13.76
N PHE A 261 -15.44 -11.37 12.63
CA PHE A 261 -16.74 -10.73 12.51
C PHE A 261 -17.71 -11.63 11.77
N ASP A 262 -18.95 -11.68 12.25
CA ASP A 262 -20.03 -12.36 11.56
C ASP A 262 -20.69 -11.40 10.58
N GLN A 263 -20.94 -11.89 9.37
CA GLN A 263 -21.65 -11.16 8.34
C GLN A 263 -23.10 -10.85 8.75
N SER A 264 -23.71 -11.69 9.60
CA SER A 264 -25.09 -11.51 10.06
C SER A 264 -25.29 -10.26 10.93
N GLN A 265 -24.23 -9.79 11.61
CA GLN A 265 -24.25 -8.62 12.51
C GLN A 265 -23.86 -7.32 11.80
N LEU A 266 -23.58 -7.38 10.49
CA LEU A 266 -23.01 -6.25 9.77
C LEU A 266 -23.89 -4.99 9.78
N GLU A 267 -25.22 -5.17 9.66
CA GLU A 267 -26.14 -4.03 9.66
C GLU A 267 -26.15 -3.33 11.03
N ASP A 268 -26.23 -4.10 12.11
CA ASP A 268 -26.14 -3.59 13.48
C ASP A 268 -24.82 -2.85 13.72
N ASP A 269 -23.71 -3.43 13.23
CA ASP A 269 -22.36 -2.87 13.32
C ASP A 269 -22.21 -1.54 12.58
N LEU A 270 -23.05 -1.26 11.59
CA LEU A 270 -23.03 -0.04 10.77
C LEU A 270 -24.24 0.86 11.03
N ALA A 271 -25.16 0.51 11.93
CA ALA A 271 -26.41 1.23 12.16
C ALA A 271 -26.19 2.72 12.44
N PHE A 272 -25.15 3.05 13.22
CA PHE A 272 -24.80 4.44 13.56
C PHE A 272 -24.30 5.28 12.37
N LEU A 273 -23.96 4.65 11.25
CA LEU A 273 -23.53 5.30 10.01
C LEU A 273 -24.67 5.52 9.01
N MET A 274 -25.80 4.83 9.15
CA MET A 274 -26.86 4.81 8.13
C MET A 274 -27.41 6.20 7.79
N ASP A 275 -27.58 7.07 8.79
CA ASP A 275 -28.07 8.44 8.61
C ASP A 275 -26.98 9.47 8.27
N LYS A 276 -25.70 9.04 8.24
CA LYS A 276 -24.58 9.92 7.86
C LYS A 276 -24.58 10.14 6.36
N HIS A 277 -24.14 11.32 5.95
CA HIS A 277 -24.07 11.68 4.54
C HIS A 277 -22.73 11.26 3.93
N VAL A 278 -22.77 10.74 2.72
CA VAL A 278 -21.56 10.41 1.93
C VAL A 278 -21.19 11.49 0.94
N CYS A 279 -22.18 12.27 0.48
CA CYS A 279 -22.01 13.50 -0.28
C CYS A 279 -23.25 14.38 -0.07
N ALA A 280 -23.32 15.52 -0.77
CA ALA A 280 -24.48 16.41 -0.70
C ALA A 280 -25.77 15.68 -1.09
N GLY A 281 -26.67 15.50 -0.12
CA GLY A 281 -28.00 14.93 -0.34
C GLY A 281 -28.06 13.40 -0.48
N VAL A 282 -26.96 12.68 -0.24
CA VAL A 282 -26.95 11.20 -0.26
C VAL A 282 -26.47 10.67 1.09
N GLN A 283 -27.29 9.83 1.72
CA GLN A 283 -26.96 9.13 2.96
C GLN A 283 -26.31 7.77 2.72
N PHE A 284 -25.53 7.29 3.68
CA PHE A 284 -24.87 5.99 3.59
C PHE A 284 -25.89 4.85 3.46
N LYS A 285 -27.06 4.94 4.11
CA LYS A 285 -28.15 3.96 3.94
C LYS A 285 -28.56 3.74 2.48
N GLU A 286 -28.53 4.78 1.65
CA GLU A 286 -28.93 4.70 0.24
C GLU A 286 -27.91 3.92 -0.60
N VAL A 287 -26.64 4.01 -0.21
CA VAL A 287 -25.54 3.20 -0.76
C VAL A 287 -25.66 1.76 -0.24
N TYR A 288 -25.88 1.58 1.06
CA TYR A 288 -25.93 0.27 1.72
C TYR A 288 -27.12 -0.58 1.25
N GLN A 289 -28.32 0.01 1.08
CA GLN A 289 -29.51 -0.68 0.56
C GLN A 289 -29.33 -1.25 -0.85
N ARG A 290 -28.36 -0.74 -1.61
CA ARG A 290 -27.99 -1.20 -2.95
C ARG A 290 -26.79 -2.15 -2.95
N CYS A 291 -26.34 -2.58 -1.78
CA CYS A 291 -25.19 -3.46 -1.63
C CYS A 291 -25.44 -4.80 -2.34
N ILE A 292 -24.61 -5.09 -3.34
CA ILE A 292 -24.56 -6.35 -4.07
C ILE A 292 -23.77 -7.37 -3.27
N ARG A 293 -22.66 -6.92 -2.67
CA ARG A 293 -21.81 -7.74 -1.80
C ARG A 293 -21.04 -6.86 -0.82
N SER A 294 -20.77 -7.40 0.35
CA SER A 294 -19.86 -6.80 1.32
C SER A 294 -19.06 -7.86 2.07
N SER A 295 -17.95 -7.44 2.66
CA SER A 295 -17.08 -8.26 3.49
C SER A 295 -16.68 -7.48 4.72
N HIS A 296 -16.79 -8.11 5.89
CA HIS A 296 -16.38 -7.55 7.17
C HIS A 296 -15.11 -8.26 7.67
N LEU A 297 -14.05 -7.50 7.93
CA LEU A 297 -12.76 -8.04 8.37
C LEU A 297 -12.04 -7.10 9.33
N PRO A 298 -11.19 -7.64 10.23
CA PRO A 298 -10.23 -6.83 10.97
C PRO A 298 -9.26 -6.12 10.01
N LEU A 299 -8.84 -4.91 10.39
CA LEU A 299 -7.76 -4.18 9.71
C LEU A 299 -6.50 -4.28 10.55
N GLU A 300 -5.79 -5.40 10.42
CA GLU A 300 -4.44 -5.50 10.97
C GLU A 300 -3.52 -4.48 10.28
N GLU A 301 -2.69 -3.80 11.05
CA GLU A 301 -1.73 -2.80 10.58
C GLU A 301 -0.39 -3.04 11.27
N GLY A 302 0.71 -2.85 10.52
CA GLY A 302 2.06 -3.02 11.04
C GLY A 302 3.04 -3.59 10.01
N ILE A 303 4.30 -3.66 10.43
CA ILE A 303 5.41 -4.18 9.64
C ILE A 303 6.26 -5.13 10.51
N PHE A 304 6.48 -6.34 10.03
CA PHE A 304 7.37 -7.31 10.67
C PHE A 304 8.84 -6.88 10.51
N GLU A 305 9.67 -7.18 11.51
CA GLU A 305 11.11 -6.94 11.42
C GLU A 305 11.80 -8.01 10.58
N ARG A 306 11.27 -9.23 10.53
CA ARG A 306 11.90 -10.32 9.76
C ARG A 306 11.11 -10.60 8.50
N TRP A 307 11.71 -10.27 7.36
CA TRP A 307 11.13 -10.52 6.03
C TRP A 307 11.72 -11.75 5.34
N ASN A 308 12.83 -12.26 5.86
CA ASN A 308 13.51 -13.44 5.35
C ASN A 308 14.17 -14.22 6.50
N CYS A 309 14.45 -15.50 6.26
CA CYS A 309 15.24 -16.37 7.13
C CYS A 309 15.77 -17.55 6.32
N GLY A 310 17.10 -17.68 6.22
CA GLY A 310 17.72 -18.71 5.37
C GLY A 310 17.34 -18.57 3.90
N ARG A 311 16.53 -19.52 3.41
CA ARG A 311 16.03 -19.62 2.02
C ARG A 311 14.56 -19.23 1.88
N ALA A 312 13.95 -18.73 2.95
CA ALA A 312 12.58 -18.25 2.94
C ALA A 312 12.54 -16.71 2.92
N ALA A 313 11.61 -16.14 2.15
CA ALA A 313 11.29 -14.71 2.14
C ALA A 313 9.77 -14.50 2.13
N CYS A 314 9.30 -13.34 2.57
CA CYS A 314 7.88 -13.00 2.60
C CYS A 314 7.64 -11.61 1.98
N ILE A 315 6.54 -11.43 1.23
CA ILE A 315 6.20 -10.20 0.49
C ILE A 315 4.71 -9.83 0.59
N GLY A 316 4.39 -8.56 0.46
CA GLY A 316 3.00 -8.09 0.58
C GLY A 316 2.50 -8.15 2.02
N ASP A 317 1.20 -8.43 2.16
CA ASP A 317 0.50 -8.50 3.45
C ASP A 317 1.08 -9.52 4.44
N SER A 318 1.94 -10.44 4.00
CA SER A 318 2.63 -11.38 4.92
C SER A 318 3.69 -10.71 5.79
N VAL A 319 4.16 -9.51 5.42
CA VAL A 319 5.23 -8.78 6.14
C VAL A 319 4.94 -7.31 6.39
N HIS A 320 4.12 -6.68 5.55
CA HIS A 320 3.76 -5.28 5.72
C HIS A 320 2.28 -5.11 5.41
N LYS A 321 1.49 -4.77 6.43
CA LYS A 321 0.07 -4.55 6.30
C LYS A 321 -0.28 -3.13 6.72
N MET A 322 -1.27 -2.58 6.03
CA MET A 322 -1.74 -1.23 6.24
C MET A 322 -3.25 -1.17 6.07
N THR A 323 -3.84 -0.12 6.63
CA THR A 323 -5.24 0.21 6.43
C THR A 323 -5.50 0.61 4.97
N PRO A 324 -6.75 0.50 4.47
CA PRO A 324 -7.03 0.70 3.05
C PRO A 324 -7.11 2.17 2.63
N ASN A 325 -7.17 3.11 3.57
CA ASN A 325 -7.54 4.51 3.31
C ASN A 325 -6.56 5.25 2.39
N LEU A 326 -5.28 4.88 2.37
CA LEU A 326 -4.29 5.44 1.43
C LEU A 326 -4.26 4.69 0.08
N GLY A 327 -4.93 3.55 -0.03
CA GLY A 327 -4.99 2.75 -1.26
C GLY A 327 -3.66 2.09 -1.66
N GLN A 328 -2.71 1.93 -0.73
CA GLN A 328 -1.35 1.46 -1.06
C GLN A 328 -1.11 -0.04 -0.83
N GLY A 329 -2.00 -0.78 -0.17
CA GLY A 329 -1.77 -2.20 0.13
C GLY A 329 -1.43 -3.04 -1.12
N GLY A 330 -2.28 -2.97 -2.15
CA GLY A 330 -2.03 -3.66 -3.42
C GLY A 330 -0.81 -3.14 -4.17
N CYS A 331 -0.59 -1.81 -4.16
CA CYS A 331 0.56 -1.20 -4.83
C CYS A 331 1.90 -1.63 -4.19
N CYS A 332 1.98 -1.64 -2.87
CA CYS A 332 3.14 -2.10 -2.11
C CYS A 332 3.35 -3.62 -2.23
N ALA A 333 2.28 -4.40 -2.36
CA ALA A 333 2.36 -5.83 -2.64
C ALA A 333 3.02 -6.12 -4.01
N ILE A 334 2.68 -5.34 -5.04
CA ILE A 334 3.35 -5.37 -6.35
C ILE A 334 4.81 -4.93 -6.24
N GLU A 335 5.06 -3.83 -5.53
CA GLU A 335 6.40 -3.26 -5.37
C GLU A 335 7.36 -4.22 -4.64
N SER A 336 6.91 -4.83 -3.54
CA SER A 336 7.69 -5.83 -2.79
C SER A 336 7.97 -7.10 -3.59
N ALA A 337 7.04 -7.54 -4.44
CA ALA A 337 7.27 -8.65 -5.36
C ALA A 337 8.40 -8.35 -6.35
N VAL A 338 8.43 -7.13 -6.91
CA VAL A 338 9.47 -6.71 -7.86
C VAL A 338 10.83 -6.53 -7.20
N THR A 339 10.91 -5.92 -6.03
CA THR A 339 12.20 -5.76 -5.34
C THR A 339 12.80 -7.11 -4.96
N LEU A 340 11.97 -8.06 -4.52
CA LEU A 340 12.42 -9.43 -4.25
C LEU A 340 12.87 -10.12 -5.55
N ALA A 341 12.12 -9.97 -6.63
CA ALA A 341 12.49 -10.55 -7.92
C ALA A 341 13.85 -10.04 -8.41
N ASN A 342 14.12 -8.74 -8.28
CA ASN A 342 15.43 -8.16 -8.60
C ASN A 342 16.54 -8.79 -7.76
N ALA A 343 16.33 -8.98 -6.45
CA ALA A 343 17.30 -9.65 -5.59
C ALA A 343 17.53 -11.12 -5.97
N ILE A 344 16.48 -11.85 -6.35
CA ILE A 344 16.56 -13.23 -6.86
C ILE A 344 17.38 -13.28 -8.16
N ILE A 345 17.16 -12.32 -9.06
CA ILE A 345 17.91 -12.24 -10.32
C ILE A 345 19.40 -12.01 -10.07
N GLU A 346 19.77 -11.14 -9.13
CA GLU A 346 21.16 -10.96 -8.72
C GLU A 346 21.78 -12.26 -8.19
N ILE A 347 21.02 -13.03 -7.40
CA ILE A 347 21.44 -14.35 -6.91
C ILE A 347 21.72 -15.29 -8.10
N VAL A 348 20.79 -15.40 -9.06
CA VAL A 348 20.95 -16.24 -10.26
C VAL A 348 22.19 -15.83 -11.07
N GLN A 349 22.37 -14.53 -11.33
CA GLN A 349 23.52 -14.01 -12.05
C GLN A 349 24.86 -14.28 -11.33
N SER A 350 24.89 -14.23 -10.00
CA SER A 350 26.10 -14.54 -9.22
C SER A 350 26.44 -16.04 -9.27
N ARG A 351 25.43 -16.91 -9.28
CA ARG A 351 25.59 -18.37 -9.45
C ARG A 351 26.16 -18.71 -10.82
N GLU A 352 25.68 -18.05 -11.87
CA GLU A 352 26.23 -18.20 -13.23
C GLU A 352 27.70 -17.79 -13.32
N LYS A 353 28.12 -16.82 -12.50
CA LYS A 353 29.52 -16.37 -12.35
C LYS A 353 30.35 -17.24 -11.41
N GLN A 354 29.85 -18.42 -11.00
CA GLN A 354 30.50 -19.37 -10.08
C GLN A 354 30.90 -18.77 -8.72
N GLN A 355 30.25 -17.68 -8.31
CA GLN A 355 30.39 -17.16 -6.95
C GLN A 355 29.43 -17.95 -6.05
N PRO A 356 29.82 -18.34 -4.82
CA PRO A 356 28.92 -19.04 -3.92
C PRO A 356 27.70 -18.13 -3.68
N PRO A 357 26.47 -18.55 -4.07
CA PRO A 357 25.31 -17.71 -3.91
C PRO A 357 24.99 -17.63 -2.42
N ASN A 358 25.37 -16.53 -1.78
CA ASN A 358 24.97 -16.26 -0.42
C ASN A 358 23.53 -15.71 -0.43
N ILE A 359 22.58 -16.64 -0.63
CA ILE A 359 21.14 -16.37 -0.73
C ILE A 359 20.67 -15.58 0.48
N GLU A 360 20.98 -16.05 1.69
CA GLU A 360 20.55 -15.42 2.93
C GLU A 360 21.06 -13.97 3.04
N THR A 361 22.36 -13.73 2.80
CA THR A 361 22.90 -12.36 2.83
C THR A 361 22.28 -11.44 1.78
N ARG A 362 21.92 -11.98 0.60
CA ARG A 362 21.23 -11.20 -0.45
C ARG A 362 19.80 -10.87 -0.04
N LEU A 363 19.07 -11.84 0.54
CA LEU A 363 17.73 -11.61 1.08
C LEU A 363 17.75 -10.63 2.26
N ASP A 364 18.77 -10.67 3.12
CA ASP A 364 18.96 -9.70 4.20
C ASP A 364 19.21 -8.29 3.68
N SER A 365 20.05 -8.16 2.66
CA SER A 365 20.33 -6.88 2.01
C SER A 365 19.06 -6.30 1.38
N TRP A 366 18.28 -7.14 0.68
CA TRP A 366 16.99 -6.77 0.11
C TRP A 366 15.97 -6.31 1.17
N ALA A 367 15.81 -7.09 2.24
CA ALA A 367 14.88 -6.78 3.32
C ALA A 367 15.27 -5.46 4.01
N THR A 368 16.57 -5.25 4.24
CA THR A 368 17.09 -4.01 4.85
C THR A 368 16.82 -2.78 3.96
N ALA A 369 17.00 -2.91 2.64
CA ALA A 369 16.75 -1.83 1.69
C ALA A 369 15.25 -1.51 1.51
N SER A 370 14.38 -2.52 1.57
CA SER A 370 12.94 -2.36 1.28
C SER A 370 12.13 -1.78 2.45
N LYS A 371 12.56 -2.04 3.70
CA LYS A 371 11.81 -1.68 4.91
C LYS A 371 11.56 -0.18 5.11
N PRO A 372 12.53 0.75 4.94
CA PRO A 372 12.30 2.16 5.26
C PRO A 372 11.14 2.76 4.47
N ARG A 373 11.06 2.42 3.19
CA ARG A 373 9.99 2.88 2.30
C ARG A 373 8.64 2.26 2.68
N MET A 374 8.58 0.95 2.92
CA MET A 374 7.31 0.32 3.35
C MET A 374 6.84 0.83 4.72
N ARG A 375 7.76 1.04 5.67
CA ARG A 375 7.45 1.60 6.99
C ARG A 375 6.82 2.99 6.86
N LEU A 376 7.40 3.85 6.02
CA LEU A 376 6.84 5.18 5.74
C LEU A 376 5.41 5.09 5.20
N ILE A 377 5.16 4.25 4.19
CA ILE A 377 3.84 4.11 3.57
C ILE A 377 2.81 3.53 4.56
N CYS A 378 3.20 2.52 5.36
CA CYS A 378 2.36 1.99 6.43
C CYS A 378 1.98 3.09 7.45
N THR A 379 2.97 3.83 7.96
CA THR A 379 2.74 4.91 8.93
C THR A 379 1.85 6.02 8.37
N LEU A 380 2.01 6.39 7.09
CA LEU A 380 1.13 7.35 6.45
C LEU A 380 -0.30 6.82 6.33
N SER A 381 -0.49 5.55 5.97
CA SER A 381 -1.82 4.94 5.89
C SER A 381 -2.51 4.87 7.26
N GLU A 382 -1.76 4.50 8.30
CA GLU A 382 -2.19 4.52 9.70
C GLU A 382 -2.62 5.93 10.14
N MET A 383 -1.87 6.96 9.76
CA MET A 383 -2.21 8.35 10.06
C MET A 383 -3.51 8.77 9.34
N VAL A 384 -3.68 8.41 8.06
CA VAL A 384 -4.85 8.83 7.26
C VAL A 384 -6.15 8.28 7.84
N ILE A 385 -6.22 6.99 8.20
CA ILE A 385 -7.45 6.44 8.79
C ILE A 385 -7.81 7.12 10.11
N ARG A 386 -6.82 7.43 10.95
CA ARG A 386 -7.02 8.12 12.25
C ARG A 386 -7.45 9.57 12.07
N MET A 387 -6.92 10.24 11.04
CA MET A 387 -7.34 11.58 10.68
C MET A 387 -8.80 11.57 10.18
N GLN A 388 -9.16 10.64 9.29
CA GLN A 388 -10.51 10.52 8.75
C GLN A 388 -11.54 10.06 9.80
N SER A 389 -11.13 9.25 10.78
CA SER A 389 -11.97 8.84 11.90
C SER A 389 -12.03 9.85 13.04
N LEU A 390 -11.33 11.00 12.91
CA LEU A 390 -11.24 12.04 13.93
C LEU A 390 -10.82 11.45 15.30
N ASP A 391 -9.78 10.63 15.28
CA ASP A 391 -9.47 9.69 16.35
C ASP A 391 -9.07 10.32 17.70
N ASN A 392 -8.69 11.59 17.67
CA ASN A 392 -8.33 12.37 18.84
C ASN A 392 -8.67 13.86 18.62
N VAL A 393 -8.60 14.64 19.69
CA VAL A 393 -8.93 16.09 19.66
C VAL A 393 -8.09 16.86 18.64
N VAL A 394 -6.82 16.46 18.42
CA VAL A 394 -5.97 17.10 17.40
C VAL A 394 -6.53 16.84 16.00
N TYR A 395 -6.92 15.60 15.67
CA TYR A 395 -7.53 15.28 14.38
C TYR A 395 -8.94 15.85 14.21
N GLU A 396 -9.72 15.95 15.29
CA GLU A 396 -11.02 16.66 15.30
C GLU A 396 -10.89 18.10 14.82
N ILE A 397 -9.82 18.79 15.22
CA ILE A 397 -9.55 20.18 14.82
C ILE A 397 -8.85 20.26 13.47
N THR A 398 -7.76 19.49 13.29
CA THR A 398 -6.85 19.63 12.15
C THR A 398 -7.35 18.94 10.89
N GLY A 399 -8.12 17.84 10.98
CA GLY A 399 -8.63 17.10 9.83
C GLY A 399 -9.48 17.94 8.87
N PRO A 400 -10.50 18.67 9.35
CA PRO A 400 -11.29 19.57 8.52
C PRO A 400 -10.48 20.72 7.92
N ILE A 401 -9.53 21.30 8.68
CA ILE A 401 -8.65 22.38 8.20
C ILE A 401 -7.74 21.87 7.09
N PHE A 402 -7.11 20.71 7.30
CA PHE A 402 -6.25 20.04 6.31
C PHE A 402 -7.01 19.78 5.00
N SER A 403 -8.24 19.25 5.13
CA SER A 403 -9.11 18.95 3.99
C SER A 403 -9.51 20.18 3.19
N LYS A 404 -9.59 21.36 3.82
CA LYS A 404 -9.97 22.60 3.14
C LYS A 404 -8.80 23.28 2.42
N TYR A 405 -7.62 23.28 3.03
CA TYR A 405 -6.52 24.15 2.60
C TYR A 405 -5.28 23.40 2.06
N TYR A 406 -5.14 22.10 2.34
CA TYR A 406 -3.89 21.36 2.08
C TYR A 406 -4.09 20.10 1.23
N MET A 407 -5.22 19.97 0.53
CA MET A 407 -5.47 18.82 -0.35
C MET A 407 -4.52 18.74 -1.55
N ASP A 408 -3.96 19.87 -1.99
CA ASP A 408 -2.94 19.86 -3.05
C ASP A 408 -1.61 19.28 -2.54
N THR A 409 -1.25 19.49 -1.27
CA THR A 409 -0.11 18.82 -0.63
C THR A 409 -0.30 17.30 -0.60
N PHE A 410 -1.54 16.82 -0.45
CA PHE A 410 -1.85 15.39 -0.58
C PHE A 410 -1.62 14.87 -2.00
N ALA A 411 -1.88 15.69 -3.04
CA ALA A 411 -1.56 15.32 -4.42
C ALA A 411 -0.05 15.16 -4.65
N ASP A 412 0.74 16.06 -4.09
CA ASP A 412 2.21 16.00 -4.13
C ASP A 412 2.74 14.77 -3.40
N LEU A 413 2.22 14.48 -2.19
CA LEU A 413 2.56 13.28 -1.42
C LEU A 413 2.33 11.99 -2.22
N ILE A 414 1.14 11.84 -2.83
CA ILE A 414 0.80 10.67 -3.66
C ILE A 414 1.72 10.57 -4.87
N SER A 415 2.08 11.72 -5.46
CA SER A 415 2.96 11.76 -6.63
C SER A 415 4.39 11.36 -6.28
N ASP A 416 4.91 11.83 -5.15
CA ASP A 416 6.25 11.52 -4.66
C ASP A 416 6.39 10.05 -4.27
N MET A 417 5.35 9.46 -3.66
CA MET A 417 5.29 8.02 -3.44
C MET A 417 5.38 7.25 -4.76
N GLY A 418 4.74 7.77 -5.82
CA GLY A 418 4.88 7.25 -7.18
C GLY A 418 6.32 7.38 -7.69
N VAL A 419 6.95 8.55 -7.64
CA VAL A 419 8.32 8.78 -8.16
C VAL A 419 9.35 7.87 -7.49
N GLY A 420 9.24 7.67 -6.18
CA GLY A 420 10.14 6.79 -5.42
C GLY A 420 9.82 5.29 -5.54
N GLY A 421 8.84 4.90 -6.37
CA GLY A 421 8.51 3.49 -6.60
C GLY A 421 9.66 2.72 -7.27
N GLU A 422 9.59 1.40 -7.20
CA GLU A 422 10.59 0.49 -7.74
C GLU A 422 10.21 0.03 -9.17
N CYS A 423 11.16 -0.59 -9.88
CA CYS A 423 10.95 -1.09 -11.23
C CYS A 423 11.59 -2.46 -11.44
N ILE A 424 11.15 -3.15 -12.48
CA ILE A 424 11.77 -4.41 -12.91
C ILE A 424 13.08 -4.07 -13.62
N SER A 425 14.20 -4.42 -13.00
CA SER A 425 15.53 -3.90 -13.34
C SER A 425 16.03 -4.24 -14.74
N PHE A 426 15.60 -5.36 -15.31
CA PHE A 426 16.06 -5.84 -16.61
C PHE A 426 15.08 -5.57 -17.76
N LEU A 427 13.86 -5.14 -17.45
CA LEU A 427 12.85 -4.78 -18.46
C LEU A 427 12.97 -3.29 -18.80
N PRO A 428 12.71 -2.90 -20.06
CA PRO A 428 12.71 -1.49 -20.42
C PRO A 428 11.67 -0.73 -19.60
N LEU A 429 11.95 0.54 -19.31
CA LEU A 429 10.94 1.43 -18.73
C LEU A 429 9.84 1.73 -19.77
N PRO A 430 8.55 1.76 -19.37
CA PRO A 430 7.47 2.03 -20.29
C PRO A 430 7.56 3.41 -20.94
N GLU A 431 7.15 3.52 -22.20
CA GLU A 431 7.20 4.78 -22.96
C GLU A 431 6.32 5.87 -22.35
N ARG A 432 5.17 5.50 -21.76
CA ARG A 432 4.25 6.40 -21.05
C ARG A 432 4.92 7.20 -19.92
N GLN A 433 6.05 6.72 -19.38
CA GLN A 433 6.80 7.51 -18.40
C GLN A 433 7.42 8.78 -18.99
N ARG A 434 7.73 8.79 -20.29
CA ARG A 434 8.35 9.93 -20.97
C ARG A 434 7.38 11.09 -21.16
N THR A 435 6.08 10.83 -21.12
CA THR A 435 5.03 11.85 -21.29
C THR A 435 4.67 12.54 -19.97
N GLY A 436 5.06 11.97 -18.83
CA GLY A 436 4.78 12.53 -17.51
C GLY A 436 5.74 13.64 -17.10
N THR A 437 5.26 14.66 -16.39
CA THR A 437 6.11 15.74 -15.86
C THR A 437 6.99 15.32 -14.67
N MET A 438 6.66 14.19 -14.01
CA MET A 438 7.40 13.57 -12.91
C MET A 438 7.73 12.10 -13.25
N PRO A 439 8.74 11.88 -14.12
CA PRO A 439 9.18 10.55 -14.54
C PRO A 439 9.94 9.82 -13.43
N PHE A 440 10.15 8.52 -13.64
CA PHE A 440 10.84 7.62 -12.72
C PHE A 440 12.30 8.06 -12.43
N GLY A 441 12.84 7.71 -11.25
CA GLY A 441 14.29 7.67 -11.05
C GLY A 441 15.00 8.98 -10.63
N LYS A 442 14.29 9.98 -10.10
CA LYS A 442 14.97 11.09 -9.39
C LYS A 442 15.10 10.76 -7.90
N ARG A 443 16.35 10.62 -7.41
CA ARG A 443 16.78 10.33 -6.02
C ARG A 443 16.30 11.33 -4.92
N HIS A 444 15.29 12.12 -5.18
CA HIS A 444 14.68 13.03 -4.22
C HIS A 444 13.26 12.52 -3.94
N TYR A 445 13.17 11.45 -3.13
CA TYR A 445 11.92 10.91 -2.65
C TYR A 445 11.95 10.81 -1.13
N ILE A 446 10.75 10.71 -0.54
CA ILE A 446 10.53 10.67 0.90
C ILE A 446 11.35 9.52 1.52
N GLY A 447 12.30 9.86 2.39
CA GLY A 447 13.24 8.91 3.01
C GLY A 447 14.72 9.13 2.69
N SER A 448 15.09 10.01 1.75
CA SER A 448 16.49 10.43 1.58
C SER A 448 16.98 11.28 2.77
N PRO A 449 18.07 10.91 3.46
CA PRO A 449 18.48 11.54 4.71
C PRO A 449 19.31 12.81 4.47
N ILE A 450 18.71 13.93 4.10
CA ILE A 450 19.41 15.23 4.14
C ILE A 450 18.43 16.36 4.48
N ILE A 451 18.12 16.56 5.76
CA ILE A 451 17.87 17.93 6.24
C ILE A 451 19.27 18.51 6.49
N PRO A 452 19.76 19.50 5.71
CA PRO A 452 21.04 20.12 6.01
C PRO A 452 20.95 20.71 7.43
N PRO A 453 21.91 20.43 8.34
CA PRO A 453 21.83 20.82 9.75
C PRO A 453 21.72 22.33 10.00
N GLY A 454 21.83 23.17 8.96
CA GLY A 454 21.60 24.61 9.02
C GLY A 454 20.16 25.08 8.78
N ARG A 455 19.27 24.28 8.14
CA ARG A 455 17.93 24.79 7.73
C ARG A 455 17.00 25.09 8.91
N LEU A 456 17.12 24.36 10.01
CA LEU A 456 16.34 24.62 11.23
C LEU A 456 16.69 25.98 11.87
N LEU A 457 17.94 26.45 11.70
CA LEU A 457 18.40 27.74 12.22
C LEU A 457 17.79 28.92 11.45
N TRP A 458 17.47 28.75 10.16
CA TRP A 458 16.85 29.79 9.33
C TRP A 458 15.37 30.02 9.65
N SER A 459 14.68 29.05 10.27
CA SER A 459 13.29 29.21 10.73
C SER A 459 13.16 29.91 12.09
N ILE A 460 14.25 30.04 12.85
CA ILE A 460 14.23 30.65 14.20
C ILE A 460 13.85 32.14 14.17
N PRO A 461 14.39 33.00 13.27
CA PRO A 461 13.99 34.41 13.19
C PRO A 461 12.50 34.59 12.89
N LEU A 462 11.92 33.71 12.07
CA LEU A 462 10.49 33.76 11.69
C LEU A 462 9.58 33.35 12.85
N LEU A 463 9.98 32.34 13.63
CA LEU A 463 9.28 31.95 14.87
C LEU A 463 9.36 33.04 15.94
N ILE A 464 10.49 33.78 16.00
CA ILE A 464 10.64 34.94 16.89
C ILE A 464 9.73 36.09 16.44
N CYS A 465 9.67 36.40 15.14
CA CYS A 465 8.76 37.41 14.59
C CYS A 465 7.28 37.07 14.85
N PHE A 466 6.89 35.79 14.75
CA PHE A 466 5.55 35.30 15.08
C PHE A 466 5.24 35.42 16.59
N SER A 467 6.20 35.06 17.44
CA SER A 467 6.02 35.18 18.90
C SER A 467 5.88 36.65 19.32
N LEU A 468 6.63 37.56 18.67
CA LEU A 468 6.53 39.00 18.87
C LEU A 468 5.23 39.58 18.33
N SER A 469 4.69 39.09 17.21
CA SER A 469 3.40 39.58 16.68
C SER A 469 2.22 39.19 17.57
N ILE A 470 2.28 38.05 18.26
CA ILE A 470 1.31 37.65 19.28
C ILE A 470 1.44 38.53 20.53
N LEU A 471 2.67 38.80 20.99
CA LEU A 471 2.94 39.63 22.17
C LEU A 471 2.60 41.12 21.98
N MET A 472 2.65 41.62 20.75
CA MET A 472 2.36 43.02 20.43
C MET A 472 0.90 43.27 20.02
N SER A 473 0.05 42.25 20.04
CA SER A 473 -1.39 42.43 19.77
C SER A 473 -2.08 42.97 21.03
N PRO A 474 -2.67 44.18 20.99
CA PRO A 474 -3.30 44.75 22.17
C PRO A 474 -4.56 43.95 22.52
N ALA A 475 -4.57 43.42 23.74
CA ALA A 475 -5.78 42.89 24.36
C ALA A 475 -6.65 44.09 24.75
N GLU A 476 -7.65 44.43 23.92
CA GLU A 476 -9.00 44.89 24.31
C GLU A 476 -9.75 45.69 23.20
N ILE A 477 -11.02 45.30 22.98
CA ILE A 477 -12.23 46.00 22.41
C ILE A 477 -12.31 46.41 20.91
N PRO A 478 -13.50 46.78 20.34
CA PRO A 478 -14.88 46.21 20.37
C PRO A 478 -15.40 45.82 18.96
N ALA A 479 -16.46 45.00 18.93
CA ALA A 479 -17.20 44.63 17.73
C ALA A 479 -17.98 45.80 17.10
N SER A 480 -17.45 46.46 16.07
CA SER A 480 -18.26 46.99 14.96
C SER A 480 -17.39 47.49 13.79
N SER A 481 -17.84 47.14 12.58
CA SER A 481 -17.39 47.60 11.25
C SER A 481 -16.22 46.87 10.55
N SER A 482 -16.64 46.14 9.52
CA SER A 482 -16.00 45.74 8.25
C SER A 482 -14.49 45.94 8.06
N TRP A 483 -13.83 44.79 7.85
CA TRP A 483 -12.42 44.55 7.50
C TRP A 483 -11.45 44.61 8.69
N ASP A 484 -11.48 43.51 9.46
CA ASP A 484 -10.54 43.21 10.54
C ASP A 484 -9.14 42.92 9.97
N VAL A 485 -8.36 43.99 9.77
CA VAL A 485 -6.94 43.94 9.37
C VAL A 485 -6.13 43.06 10.34
N TYR A 486 -6.55 42.96 11.60
CA TYR A 486 -5.92 42.11 12.60
C TYR A 486 -6.24 40.61 12.44
N SER A 487 -7.45 40.25 11.97
CA SER A 487 -7.72 38.85 11.58
C SER A 487 -6.88 38.45 10.37
N ALA A 488 -6.71 39.36 9.40
CA ALA A 488 -5.85 39.13 8.25
C ALA A 488 -4.37 39.01 8.64
N ILE A 489 -3.89 39.76 9.65
CA ILE A 489 -2.52 39.65 10.17
C ILE A 489 -2.31 38.37 10.99
N ALA A 490 -3.29 37.96 11.80
CA ALA A 490 -3.25 36.69 12.54
C ALA A 490 -3.30 35.48 11.59
N ASP A 491 -4.15 35.55 10.56
CA ASP A 491 -4.23 34.55 9.49
C ASP A 491 -2.94 34.54 8.64
N LEU A 492 -2.33 35.69 8.35
CA LEU A 492 -1.01 35.76 7.71
C LEU A 492 0.10 35.18 8.59
N GLY A 493 0.03 35.35 9.91
CA GLY A 493 1.02 34.82 10.86
C GLY A 493 0.96 33.30 10.98
N ILE A 494 -0.24 32.73 10.99
CA ILE A 494 -0.46 31.28 10.88
C ILE A 494 0.01 30.79 9.51
N PHE A 495 -0.32 31.50 8.43
CA PHE A 495 0.17 31.19 7.08
C PHE A 495 1.68 31.24 6.99
N GLN A 496 2.35 32.22 7.58
CA GLN A 496 3.82 32.35 7.57
C GLN A 496 4.51 31.32 8.45
N THR A 497 3.88 30.90 9.55
CA THR A 497 4.43 29.85 10.43
C THR A 497 4.25 28.47 9.80
N ILE A 498 3.12 28.22 9.17
CA ILE A 498 2.91 27.02 8.36
C ILE A 498 3.82 27.06 7.12
N TRP A 499 3.96 28.20 6.44
CA TRP A 499 4.95 28.42 5.36
C TRP A 499 6.37 28.14 5.85
N ALA A 500 6.78 28.61 7.02
CA ALA A 500 8.11 28.35 7.59
C ALA A 500 8.30 26.87 7.97
N LEU A 501 7.29 26.21 8.54
CA LEU A 501 7.35 24.78 8.87
C LEU A 501 7.32 23.89 7.61
N GLU A 502 6.53 24.28 6.60
CA GLU A 502 6.36 23.58 5.32
C GLU A 502 7.50 23.86 4.33
N SER A 503 8.21 24.98 4.45
CA SER A 503 9.44 25.26 3.69
C SER A 503 10.68 24.56 4.27
N VAL A 504 10.61 24.13 5.53
CA VAL A 504 11.63 23.28 6.18
C VAL A 504 11.36 21.78 5.94
N ARG A 505 10.12 21.40 5.59
CA ARG A 505 9.79 20.06 5.07
C ARG A 505 10.31 19.92 3.63
N ILE A 506 11.02 18.84 3.36
CA ILE A 506 11.48 18.54 2.00
C ILE A 506 10.27 18.04 1.19
N CYS A 507 10.14 18.59 -0.03
CA CYS A 507 9.08 18.33 -1.02
C CYS A 507 7.75 19.07 -0.84
N ASN A 508 7.78 20.41 -0.87
CA ASN A 508 6.64 21.20 -1.32
C ASN A 508 6.96 21.92 -2.63
N ALA A 509 5.92 22.14 -3.44
CA ALA A 509 5.92 22.77 -4.76
C ALA A 509 6.68 24.12 -4.87
N ILE A 510 7.02 24.75 -3.75
CA ILE A 510 7.68 26.05 -3.69
C ILE A 510 9.21 25.96 -3.93
N THR A 511 9.82 24.77 -3.88
CA THR A 511 11.27 24.62 -4.19
C THR A 511 11.60 24.95 -5.66
N PHE A 512 10.60 25.04 -6.54
CA PHE A 512 10.78 25.42 -7.94
C PHE A 512 10.83 26.93 -8.22
N MET A 513 10.44 27.79 -7.27
CA MET A 513 10.49 29.25 -7.48
C MET A 513 11.79 29.92 -6.99
N SER A 514 12.75 29.15 -6.46
CA SER A 514 14.07 29.64 -6.05
C SER A 514 15.23 29.03 -6.84
N LEU A 515 14.93 28.48 -8.03
CA LEU A 515 15.86 28.23 -9.13
C LEU A 515 15.38 29.06 -10.32
#